data_AF-G1FEW8-F1
#
_entry.id   AF-G1FEW8-F1
#
_cell.length_a   1.000
_cell.length_b   1.000
_cell.length_c   1.000
_cell.angle_alpha   90.00
_cell.angle_beta   90.00
_cell.angle_gamma   90.00
#
_symmetry.space_group_name_H-M   'P 1'
#
loop_
_entity.id
_entity.type
_entity.pdbx_description
1 polymer ?
#
loop_
_entity_poly.entity_id
_entity_poly.type
_entity_poly.pdbx_seq_one_letter_code
_entity_poly.pdbx_strand_id
1 'polypeptide(L)'
;GRLKALRTSFATIRDYYEGKDDIETALLDDDMLSDFQSPFGCHAINDVLRFYLDTVLPTAIKEKDRKDYTYHIDNIGGIFNELKKEMLHCRNYFSCKKPFELDSIMTTYKKMQGQGL
;
A
#
# COMPACT_ATOMS: atom_id res chain seq x y z
N GLY A 1 -0.05 18.60 8.64
CA GLY A 1 -0.04 17.14 8.80
C GLY A 1 0.23 16.47 7.48
N ARG A 2 0.84 15.27 7.46
CA ARG A 2 1.28 14.56 6.25
C ARG A 2 0.15 14.28 5.26
N LEU A 3 -1.01 13.83 5.74
CA LEU A 3 -2.19 13.63 4.88
C LEU A 3 -2.65 14.92 4.18
N LYS A 4 -2.50 16.08 4.82
CA LYS A 4 -2.80 17.38 4.18
C LYS A 4 -1.81 17.64 3.04
N ALA A 5 -0.51 17.46 3.29
CA ALA A 5 0.52 17.66 2.27
C ALA A 5 0.35 16.70 1.08
N LEU A 6 0.05 15.43 1.35
CA LEU A 6 -0.24 14.42 0.33
C LEU A 6 -1.42 14.85 -0.56
N ARG A 7 -2.55 15.21 0.06
CA ARG A 7 -3.75 15.67 -0.66
C ARG A 7 -3.50 16.94 -1.47
N THR A 8 -2.70 17.86 -0.94
CA THR A 8 -2.31 19.08 -1.66
C THR A 8 -1.46 18.77 -2.89
N SER A 9 -0.43 17.91 -2.77
CA SER A 9 0.36 17.50 -3.93
C SER A 9 -0.45 16.74 -4.96
N PHE A 10 -1.34 15.85 -4.53
CA PHE A 10 -2.21 15.11 -5.44
C PHE A 10 -3.17 16.04 -6.19
N ALA A 11 -3.78 17.02 -5.50
CA ALA A 11 -4.69 17.97 -6.13
C ALA A 11 -4.05 18.75 -7.29
N THR A 12 -2.75 19.05 -7.22
CA THR A 12 -2.03 19.75 -8.30
C THR A 12 -1.84 18.89 -9.55
N ILE A 13 -1.72 17.57 -9.41
CA ILE A 13 -1.47 16.65 -10.53
C ILE A 13 -2.75 15.97 -11.03
N ARG A 14 -3.84 16.02 -10.26
CA ARG A 14 -5.09 15.30 -10.49
C ARG A 14 -5.63 15.53 -11.90
N ASP A 15 -5.91 16.79 -12.25
CA ASP A 15 -6.59 17.12 -13.51
C ASP A 15 -5.77 16.68 -14.74
N TYR A 16 -4.43 16.64 -14.62
CA TYR A 16 -3.55 16.13 -15.68
C TYR A 16 -3.65 14.62 -15.87
N TYR A 17 -3.71 13.83 -14.79
CA TYR A 17 -3.81 12.37 -14.90
C TYR A 17 -5.25 11.93 -15.20
N GLU A 18 -6.26 12.56 -14.59
CA GLU A 18 -7.68 12.29 -14.89
C GLU A 18 -8.03 12.67 -16.32
N GLY A 19 -7.47 13.76 -16.87
CA GLY A 19 -7.68 14.15 -18.27
C GLY A 19 -7.05 13.21 -19.30
N LYS A 20 -6.22 12.26 -18.87
CA LYS A 20 -5.59 11.23 -19.72
C LYS A 20 -6.21 9.84 -19.51
N ASP A 21 -7.06 9.69 -18.52
CA ASP A 21 -7.71 8.43 -18.20
C ASP A 21 -9.01 8.33 -18.99
N ASP A 22 -9.06 7.39 -19.94
CA ASP A 22 -10.23 7.13 -20.79
C ASP A 22 -10.93 5.82 -20.42
N ILE A 23 -10.57 5.21 -19.28
CA ILE A 23 -11.04 3.90 -18.85
C ILE A 23 -11.90 4.06 -17.59
N GLU A 24 -13.13 3.53 -17.62
CA GLU A 24 -14.05 3.58 -16.47
C GLU A 24 -13.76 2.50 -15.40
N THR A 25 -12.83 1.59 -15.68
CA THR A 25 -12.46 0.48 -14.79
C THR A 25 -11.67 1.00 -13.59
N ALA A 26 -12.23 0.85 -12.40
CA ALA A 26 -11.52 1.15 -11.16
C ALA A 26 -10.36 0.16 -10.95
N LEU A 27 -9.13 0.68 -10.85
CA LEU A 27 -7.96 -0.11 -10.46
C LEU A 27 -7.93 -0.39 -8.94
N LEU A 28 -8.45 0.55 -8.15
CA LEU A 28 -8.55 0.46 -6.70
C LEU A 28 -10.05 0.44 -6.37
N ASP A 29 -10.57 -0.74 -6.06
CA ASP A 29 -12.00 -0.99 -5.87
C ASP A 29 -12.37 -1.29 -4.40
N ASP A 30 -13.63 -1.64 -4.18
CA ASP A 30 -14.17 -1.94 -2.85
C ASP A 30 -13.53 -3.19 -2.22
N ASP A 31 -13.05 -4.14 -3.03
CA ASP A 31 -12.35 -5.33 -2.54
C ASP A 31 -11.04 -4.92 -1.85
N MET A 32 -10.33 -3.94 -2.41
CA MET A 32 -9.11 -3.43 -1.79
C MET A 32 -9.38 -2.71 -0.45
N LEU A 33 -10.51 -2.01 -0.32
CA LEU A 33 -10.91 -1.41 0.96
C LEU A 33 -11.21 -2.49 2.01
N SER A 34 -11.87 -3.58 1.60
CA SER A 34 -12.11 -4.74 2.45
C SER A 34 -10.79 -5.35 2.96
N ASP A 35 -9.80 -5.50 2.07
CA ASP A 35 -8.47 -5.99 2.43
C ASP A 35 -7.77 -5.09 3.47
N PHE A 36 -7.88 -3.76 3.32
CA PHE A 36 -7.31 -2.81 4.28
C PHE A 36 -7.95 -2.89 5.67
N GLN A 37 -9.24 -3.24 5.74
CA GLN A 37 -9.98 -3.40 6.99
C GLN A 37 -9.83 -4.79 7.61
N SER A 38 -9.32 -5.75 6.84
CA SER A 38 -9.09 -7.11 7.30
C SER A 38 -7.98 -7.18 8.37
N PRO A 39 -7.86 -8.30 9.10
CA PRO A 39 -6.72 -8.56 9.99
C PRO A 39 -5.35 -8.53 9.28
N PHE A 40 -5.34 -8.57 7.94
CA PHE A 40 -4.14 -8.54 7.09
C PHE A 40 -3.92 -7.17 6.42
N GLY A 41 -4.68 -6.14 6.79
CA GLY A 41 -4.63 -4.81 6.18
C GLY A 41 -3.24 -4.16 6.18
N CYS A 42 -2.38 -4.48 7.16
CA CYS A 42 -0.97 -4.07 7.12
C CYS A 42 -0.25 -4.55 5.84
N HIS A 43 -0.45 -5.81 5.45
CA HIS A 43 0.17 -6.38 4.25
C HIS A 43 -0.38 -5.71 2.99
N ALA A 44 -1.70 -5.57 2.91
CA ALA A 44 -2.36 -4.92 1.78
C ALA A 44 -1.88 -3.48 1.58
N ILE A 45 -1.84 -2.66 2.64
CA ILE A 45 -1.34 -1.28 2.55
C ILE A 45 0.15 -1.25 2.17
N ASN A 46 0.99 -2.14 2.73
CA ASN A 46 2.41 -2.21 2.38
C ASN A 46 2.63 -2.58 0.90
N ASP A 47 1.83 -3.51 0.36
CA ASP A 47 1.90 -3.91 -1.04
C ASP A 47 1.43 -2.80 -1.98
N VAL A 48 0.37 -2.05 -1.60
CA VAL A 48 -0.07 -0.87 -2.35
C VAL A 48 0.97 0.24 -2.33
N LEU A 49 1.56 0.55 -1.17
CA LEU A 49 2.67 1.52 -1.08
C LEU A 49 3.86 1.07 -1.93
N ARG A 50 4.20 -0.22 -1.94
CA ARG A 50 5.25 -0.77 -2.80
C ARG A 50 4.91 -0.60 -4.28
N PHE A 51 3.69 -0.94 -4.70
CA PHE A 51 3.24 -0.77 -6.08
C PHE A 51 3.39 0.68 -6.55
N TYR A 52 2.96 1.65 -5.74
CA TYR A 52 3.09 3.06 -6.09
C TYR A 52 4.55 3.53 -6.14
N LEU A 53 5.36 3.17 -5.14
CA LEU A 53 6.77 3.60 -5.05
C LEU A 53 7.66 2.96 -6.12
N ASP A 54 7.43 1.69 -6.44
CA ASP A 54 8.33 0.93 -7.32
C ASP A 54 7.86 0.95 -8.78
N THR A 55 6.54 1.19 -9.02
CA THR A 55 5.94 1.10 -10.36
C THR A 55 5.28 2.41 -10.80
N VAL A 56 4.26 2.89 -10.09
CA VAL A 56 3.43 4.01 -10.56
C VAL A 56 4.21 5.31 -10.64
N LEU A 57 4.81 5.76 -9.53
CA LEU A 57 5.51 7.04 -9.46
C LEU A 57 6.76 7.07 -10.37
N PRO A 58 7.60 6.02 -10.45
CA PRO A 58 8.70 5.98 -11.41
C PRO A 58 8.25 6.02 -12.87
N THR A 59 7.07 5.48 -13.18
CA THR A 59 6.49 5.53 -14.53
C THR A 59 5.97 6.94 -14.85
N ALA A 60 5.26 7.56 -13.91
CA ALA A 60 4.83 8.96 -13.99
C ALA A 60 6.03 9.91 -14.18
N ILE A 61 7.16 9.67 -13.48
CA ILE A 61 8.43 10.40 -13.63
C ILE A 61 9.13 10.09 -14.96
N LYS A 62 8.59 9.28 -15.87
CA LYS A 62 9.18 9.08 -17.22
C LYS A 62 8.36 9.72 -18.33
N GLU A 63 7.14 10.17 -18.06
CA GLU A 63 6.26 10.82 -19.06
C GLU A 63 6.83 12.13 -19.62
N LYS A 64 6.78 12.33 -20.94
CA LYS A 64 7.46 13.45 -21.60
C LYS A 64 6.99 14.85 -21.12
N ASP A 65 5.72 15.00 -20.81
CA ASP A 65 5.07 16.30 -20.53
C ASP A 65 4.89 16.60 -19.03
N ARG A 66 5.58 15.85 -18.17
CA ARG A 66 5.42 15.90 -16.70
C ARG A 66 6.15 17.06 -15.99
N LYS A 67 6.88 17.91 -16.71
CA LYS A 67 7.90 18.80 -16.10
C LYS A 67 7.33 19.64 -14.94
N ASP A 68 6.13 20.16 -15.12
CA ASP A 68 5.44 20.99 -14.13
C ASP A 68 4.93 20.21 -12.90
N TYR A 69 4.87 18.88 -13.00
CA TYR A 69 4.35 17.99 -11.95
C TYR A 69 5.44 17.23 -11.19
N THR A 70 6.70 17.25 -11.66
CA THR A 70 7.82 16.47 -11.08
C THR A 70 7.94 16.67 -9.57
N TYR A 71 7.95 17.92 -9.10
CA TYR A 71 8.02 18.23 -7.67
C TYR A 71 6.88 17.60 -6.86
N HIS A 72 5.66 17.60 -7.40
CA HIS A 72 4.50 17.06 -6.72
C HIS A 72 4.54 15.53 -6.66
N ILE A 73 4.98 14.88 -7.74
CA ILE A 73 5.18 13.43 -7.81
C ILE A 73 6.26 12.99 -6.82
N ASP A 74 7.39 13.70 -6.77
CA ASP A 74 8.47 13.45 -5.82
C ASP A 74 8.00 13.64 -4.37
N ASN A 75 7.23 14.68 -4.09
CA ASN A 75 6.69 14.93 -2.75
C ASN A 75 5.72 13.82 -2.31
N ILE A 76 4.86 13.32 -3.21
CA ILE A 76 4.00 12.16 -2.95
C ILE A 76 4.85 10.94 -2.62
N GLY A 77 5.89 10.66 -3.44
CA GLY A 77 6.80 9.55 -3.21
C GLY A 77 7.56 9.65 -1.88
N GLY A 78 8.00 10.85 -1.51
CA GLY A 78 8.60 11.11 -0.20
C GLY A 78 7.66 10.78 0.96
N ILE A 79 6.41 11.22 0.87
CA ILE A 79 5.39 10.94 1.90
C ILE A 79 5.08 9.44 1.99
N PHE A 80 4.96 8.75 0.85
CA PHE A 80 4.71 7.30 0.81
C PHE A 80 5.88 6.50 1.39
N ASN A 81 7.12 6.91 1.12
CA ASN A 81 8.30 6.28 1.71
C ASN A 81 8.31 6.42 3.24
N GLU A 82 7.99 7.60 3.77
CA GLU A 82 7.91 7.80 5.22
C GLU A 82 6.77 6.99 5.85
N LEU A 83 5.59 6.95 5.23
CA LEU A 83 4.48 6.09 5.66
C LEU A 83 4.88 4.62 5.71
N LYS A 84 5.56 4.12 4.66
CA LYS A 84 6.04 2.73 4.59
C LYS A 84 7.05 2.43 5.72
N LYS A 85 7.99 3.35 5.98
CA LYS A 85 8.94 3.21 7.11
C LYS A 85 8.21 3.14 8.44
N GLU A 86 7.23 4.01 8.67
CA GLU A 86 6.46 4.02 9.91
C GLU A 86 5.67 2.75 10.12
N MET A 87 5.05 2.20 9.06
CA MET A 87 4.36 0.91 9.15
C MET A 87 5.29 -0.22 9.57
N LEU A 88 6.53 -0.24 9.06
CA LEU A 88 7.54 -1.24 9.45
C LEU A 88 8.00 -1.09 10.91
N HIS A 89 8.06 0.14 11.43
CA HIS A 89 8.51 0.43 12.79
C HIS A 89 7.39 0.31 13.82
N CYS A 90 6.15 0.66 13.47
CA CYS A 90 5.00 0.68 14.37
C CYS A 90 4.25 -0.66 14.38
N ARG A 91 4.96 -1.76 14.67
CA ARG A 91 4.36 -3.12 14.77
C ARG A 91 3.17 -3.24 15.73
N ASN A 92 3.05 -2.31 16.69
CA ASN A 92 1.96 -2.27 17.66
C ASN A 92 0.70 -1.55 17.15
N TYR A 93 0.84 -0.60 16.21
CA TYR A 93 -0.31 0.12 15.60
C TYR A 93 -0.76 -0.56 14.31
N PHE A 94 0.18 -1.18 13.59
CA PHE A 94 -0.06 -1.99 12.41
C PHE A 94 0.36 -3.42 12.74
N SER A 95 -0.44 -4.13 13.55
CA SER A 95 -0.23 -5.56 13.78
C SER A 95 -0.42 -6.30 12.45
N CYS A 96 0.68 -6.69 11.81
CA CYS A 96 0.66 -7.46 10.58
C CYS A 96 0.50 -8.93 10.97
N LYS A 97 -0.75 -9.36 11.19
CA LYS A 97 -1.03 -10.79 11.38
C LYS A 97 -0.56 -11.53 10.13
N LYS A 98 0.08 -12.67 10.31
CA LYS A 98 0.48 -13.48 9.17
C LYS A 98 -0.79 -14.10 8.55
N PRO A 99 -0.90 -14.16 7.22
CA PRO A 99 -2.03 -14.80 6.53
C PRO A 99 -2.24 -16.27 6.97
N PHE A 100 -1.17 -16.90 7.43
CA PHE A 100 -1.15 -18.26 7.91
C PHE A 100 -0.18 -18.42 9.08
N GLU A 101 -0.65 -19.05 10.15
CA GLU A 101 0.16 -19.39 11.33
C GLU A 101 -0.05 -20.87 11.65
N LEU A 102 1.05 -21.63 11.63
CA LEU A 102 1.03 -23.06 11.97
C LEU A 102 0.87 -23.32 13.47
N ASP A 103 0.85 -22.30 14.31
CA ASP A 103 0.93 -22.46 15.77
C ASP A 103 -0.23 -23.29 16.35
N SER A 104 -1.44 -23.13 15.81
CA SER A 104 -2.62 -23.91 16.20
C SER A 104 -2.52 -25.37 15.72
N ILE A 105 -2.06 -25.58 14.49
CA ILE A 105 -1.83 -26.90 13.89
C ILE A 105 -0.72 -27.62 14.65
N MET A 106 0.40 -26.96 14.92
CA MET A 106 1.55 -27.51 15.61
C MET A 106 1.24 -27.83 17.07
N THR A 107 0.46 -26.98 17.74
CA THR A 107 -0.08 -27.27 19.08
C THR A 107 -0.96 -28.52 19.06
N THR A 108 -1.84 -28.63 18.06
CA THR A 108 -2.72 -29.79 17.90
C THR A 108 -1.93 -31.06 17.62
N TYR A 109 -0.98 -31.01 16.68
CA TYR A 109 -0.09 -32.11 16.35
C TYR A 109 0.71 -32.60 17.58
N LYS A 110 1.24 -31.69 18.40
CA LYS A 110 1.92 -32.04 19.66
C LYS A 110 0.98 -32.76 20.65
N LYS A 111 -0.29 -32.37 20.73
CA LYS A 111 -1.31 -33.04 21.58
C LYS A 111 -1.64 -34.46 21.09
N MET A 112 -1.41 -34.77 19.82
CA MET A 112 -1.65 -36.10 19.27
C MET A 112 -0.60 -37.12 19.73
N GLN A 113 0.48 -36.71 20.40
CA GLN A 113 1.45 -37.62 21.06
C GLN A 113 1.94 -38.77 20.16
N GLY A 114 2.20 -38.49 18.88
CA GLY A 114 2.67 -39.49 17.91
C GLY A 114 1.57 -40.32 17.24
N GLN A 115 0.29 -40.13 17.59
CA GLN A 115 -0.85 -40.72 16.89
C GLN A 115 -1.21 -40.02 15.57
N GLY A 116 -0.59 -38.86 15.31
CA GLY A 116 -0.75 -38.10 14.06
C GLY A 116 0.39 -38.32 13.05
N LEU A 117 1.29 -39.28 13.32
CA LEU A 117 2.36 -39.73 12.42
C LEU A 117 1.86 -40.83 11.46
#